data_AF-A0A3R9VN00-F1
#
_entry.id   AF-A0A3R9VN00-F1
#
_cell.length_a   1.000
_cell.length_b   1.000
_cell.length_c   1.000
_cell.angle_alpha   90.00
_cell.angle_beta   90.00
_cell.angle_gamma   90.00
#
_symmetry.space_group_name_H-M   'P 1'
#
loop_
_entity.id
_entity.type
_entity.pdbx_description
1 polymer ?
#
loop_
_entity_poly.entity_id
_entity_poly.type
_entity_poly.pdbx_seq_one_letter_code
_entity_poly.pdbx_strand_id
1 'polypeptide(L)'
;MDIGELIRDLRTARGWSQGRLASEINKVHGTTLTREYVSNWERSKVRPGPFYLAALSAVLDVPLAVLEGEVDRREFLTDVAGAAIAPVVASDLISAGFAARLRGGPSADEWEAKLTTYGTQYMSMGAADIQRRVSGELVTVQQQLDDPRLWSVASRLMTLYAKTFPGADGSKAVHWYRMAATAADESGNDEARVWVRGRAAIALGYEGASLGVADVLADQAMAISERPSLGLLNAVMGKAHAAAIRGDRATALHLADRGRRIFDRAGSYEQTSDYAVPWWRMNVFLSLLLARLGDERGAVEAQESARRELPAELPRFATHLEMHRGLMLARSGDLLGGAAYARTALDALPPEKHSLTLRLLMAEIEQT
;
A
#
# COMPACT_ATOMS: atom_id res chain seq x y z
N MET A 1 -25.12 13.90 -5.88
CA MET A 1 -25.00 13.38 -7.25
C MET A 1 -26.32 12.74 -7.63
N ASP A 2 -26.80 13.01 -8.84
CA ASP A 2 -28.05 12.40 -9.30
C ASP A 2 -27.84 10.97 -9.82
N ILE A 3 -28.90 10.15 -9.83
CA ILE A 3 -28.83 8.76 -10.31
C ILE A 3 -28.42 8.66 -11.79
N GLY A 4 -28.83 9.63 -12.62
CA GLY A 4 -28.45 9.64 -14.04
C GLY A 4 -26.95 9.86 -14.24
N GLU A 5 -26.35 10.72 -13.42
CA GLU A 5 -24.90 10.96 -13.39
C GLU A 5 -24.15 9.71 -12.92
N LEU A 6 -24.61 9.07 -11.84
CA LEU A 6 -24.03 7.82 -11.33
C LEU A 6 -24.05 6.69 -12.38
N ILE A 7 -25.17 6.48 -13.07
CA ILE A 7 -25.28 5.43 -14.12
C ILE A 7 -24.27 5.71 -15.25
N ARG A 8 -24.12 6.98 -15.64
CA ARG A 8 -23.16 7.38 -16.66
C ARG A 8 -21.74 7.08 -16.22
N ASP A 9 -21.36 7.46 -15.01
CA ASP A 9 -20.01 7.28 -14.47
C ASP A 9 -19.65 5.80 -14.30
N LEU A 10 -20.56 4.99 -13.78
CA LEU A 10 -20.36 3.54 -13.65
C LEU A 10 -20.22 2.84 -15.00
N ARG A 11 -20.93 3.32 -16.02
CA ARG A 11 -20.84 2.82 -17.39
C ARG A 11 -19.53 3.24 -18.06
N THR A 12 -19.14 4.51 -17.95
CA THR A 12 -17.92 5.04 -18.58
C THR A 12 -16.66 4.46 -17.92
N ALA A 13 -16.68 4.24 -16.60
CA ALA A 13 -15.60 3.56 -15.89
C ALA A 13 -15.32 2.15 -16.43
N ARG A 14 -16.31 1.48 -17.02
CA ARG A 14 -16.19 0.18 -17.68
C ARG A 14 -15.82 0.27 -19.16
N GLY A 15 -15.66 1.48 -19.71
CA GLY A 15 -15.45 1.71 -21.13
C GLY A 15 -16.67 1.36 -22.01
N TRP A 16 -17.87 1.28 -21.44
CA TRP A 16 -19.06 0.82 -22.15
C TRP A 16 -19.81 1.96 -22.83
N SER A 17 -20.38 1.68 -24.01
CA SER A 17 -21.37 2.56 -24.66
C SER A 17 -22.76 2.36 -24.04
N GLN A 18 -23.66 3.34 -24.20
CA GLN A 18 -25.06 3.21 -23.76
C GLN A 18 -25.74 1.99 -24.40
N GLY A 19 -25.44 1.71 -25.67
CA GLY A 19 -25.92 0.52 -26.36
C GLY A 19 -25.38 -0.77 -25.73
N ARG A 20 -24.11 -0.79 -25.31
CA ARG A 20 -23.53 -1.95 -24.63
C ARG A 20 -24.22 -2.23 -23.30
N LEU A 21 -24.47 -1.20 -22.49
CA LEU A 21 -25.21 -1.34 -21.23
C LEU A 21 -26.61 -1.92 -21.45
N ALA A 22 -27.34 -1.40 -22.45
CA ALA A 22 -28.65 -1.95 -22.80
C ALA A 22 -28.57 -3.43 -23.23
N SER A 23 -27.58 -3.80 -24.04
CA SER A 23 -27.37 -5.20 -24.46
C SER A 23 -27.06 -6.14 -23.29
N GLU A 24 -26.25 -5.71 -22.32
CA GLU A 24 -25.95 -6.54 -21.14
C GLU A 24 -27.18 -6.75 -20.26
N ILE A 25 -27.98 -5.70 -20.02
CA ILE A 25 -29.24 -5.83 -19.28
C ILE A 25 -30.22 -6.77 -20.00
N ASN A 26 -30.37 -6.61 -21.32
CA ASN A 26 -31.23 -7.48 -22.12
C ASN A 26 -30.79 -8.95 -22.06
N LYS A 27 -29.47 -9.19 -22.10
CA LYS A 27 -28.90 -10.53 -22.05
C LYS A 27 -29.17 -11.23 -20.71
N VAL A 28 -29.05 -10.51 -19.59
CA VAL A 28 -29.20 -11.08 -18.24
C VAL A 28 -30.67 -11.21 -17.84
N HIS A 29 -31.50 -10.22 -18.18
CA HIS A 29 -32.87 -10.10 -17.66
C HIS A 29 -33.96 -10.31 -18.70
N GLY A 30 -33.62 -10.65 -19.95
CA GLY A 30 -34.59 -10.93 -21.01
C GLY A 30 -35.41 -9.71 -21.46
N THR A 31 -34.84 -8.50 -21.32
CA THR A 31 -35.53 -7.24 -21.65
C THR A 31 -35.30 -6.80 -23.09
N THR A 32 -35.98 -5.73 -23.51
CA THR A 32 -35.86 -5.11 -24.84
C THR A 32 -35.39 -3.65 -24.78
N LEU A 33 -34.54 -3.32 -23.80
CA LEU A 33 -33.98 -1.98 -23.65
C LEU A 33 -33.19 -1.57 -24.89
N THR A 34 -33.35 -0.31 -25.28
CA THR A 34 -32.53 0.33 -26.31
C THR A 34 -31.57 1.33 -25.66
N ARG A 35 -30.58 1.80 -26.44
CA ARG A 35 -29.66 2.86 -25.97
C ARG A 35 -30.41 4.13 -25.54
N GLU A 36 -31.57 4.41 -26.13
CA GLU A 36 -32.38 5.59 -25.84
C GLU A 36 -32.95 5.55 -24.42
N TYR A 37 -33.31 4.37 -23.91
CA TYR A 37 -33.72 4.20 -22.51
C TYR A 37 -32.58 4.54 -21.55
N VAL A 38 -31.39 4.01 -21.80
CA VAL A 38 -30.19 4.32 -21.02
C VAL A 38 -29.86 5.81 -21.09
N SER A 39 -29.94 6.41 -22.28
CA SER A 39 -29.73 7.86 -22.48
C SER A 39 -30.76 8.72 -21.72
N ASN A 40 -32.00 8.25 -21.59
CA ASN A 40 -33.03 8.94 -20.83
C ASN A 40 -32.78 8.84 -19.31
N TRP A 41 -32.28 7.70 -18.83
CA TRP A 41 -31.85 7.54 -17.44
C TRP A 41 -30.64 8.43 -17.12
N GLU A 42 -29.61 8.43 -17.97
CA GLU A 42 -28.38 9.20 -17.74
C GLU A 42 -28.58 10.72 -17.80
N ARG A 43 -29.62 11.18 -18.50
CA ARG A 43 -30.02 12.59 -18.55
C ARG A 43 -31.10 12.93 -17.52
N SER A 44 -31.45 11.98 -16.66
CA SER A 44 -32.45 12.14 -15.60
C SER A 44 -33.83 12.52 -16.14
N LYS A 45 -34.11 12.20 -17.42
CA LYS A 45 -35.42 12.43 -18.06
C LYS A 45 -36.44 11.40 -17.59
N VAL A 46 -35.98 10.20 -17.26
CA VAL A 46 -36.79 9.10 -16.74
C VAL A 46 -36.01 8.50 -15.59
N ARG A 47 -36.67 8.28 -14.44
CA ARG A 47 -36.07 7.51 -13.35
C ARG A 47 -36.26 6.02 -13.62
N PRO A 48 -35.20 5.18 -13.53
CA PRO A 48 -35.38 3.74 -13.60
C PRO A 48 -36.33 3.26 -12.51
N GLY A 49 -37.31 2.44 -12.86
CA GLY A 49 -38.19 1.79 -11.88
C GLY A 49 -37.46 0.67 -11.11
N PRO A 50 -38.05 0.13 -10.03
CA PRO A 50 -37.39 -0.85 -9.14
C PRO A 50 -36.77 -2.04 -9.87
N PHE A 51 -37.48 -2.61 -10.85
CA PHE A 51 -36.97 -3.70 -11.68
C PHE A 51 -35.68 -3.31 -12.42
N TYR A 52 -35.64 -2.12 -13.02
CA TYR A 52 -34.45 -1.65 -13.74
C TYR A 52 -33.34 -1.18 -12.80
N LEU A 53 -33.66 -0.73 -11.59
CA LEU A 53 -32.64 -0.49 -10.56
C LEU A 53 -31.94 -1.79 -10.15
N ALA A 54 -32.70 -2.88 -9.94
CA ALA A 54 -32.14 -4.20 -9.66
C ALA A 54 -31.30 -4.72 -10.85
N ALA A 55 -31.78 -4.54 -12.08
CA ALA A 55 -31.04 -4.94 -13.27
C ALA A 55 -29.75 -4.11 -13.47
N LEU A 56 -29.79 -2.80 -13.21
CA LEU A 56 -28.61 -1.94 -13.23
C LEU A 56 -27.63 -2.31 -12.12
N SER A 57 -28.12 -2.63 -10.92
CA SER A 57 -27.30 -3.11 -9.79
C SER A 57 -26.52 -4.36 -10.17
N ALA A 58 -27.18 -5.35 -10.78
CA ALA A 58 -26.55 -6.59 -11.21
C ALA A 58 -25.54 -6.38 -12.35
N VAL A 59 -25.89 -5.59 -13.37
CA VAL A 59 -25.06 -5.44 -14.58
C VAL A 59 -23.91 -4.46 -14.41
N LEU A 60 -24.13 -3.36 -13.68
CA LEU A 60 -23.09 -2.38 -13.34
C LEU A 60 -22.37 -2.73 -12.05
N ASP A 61 -22.71 -3.87 -11.44
CA ASP A 61 -22.06 -4.39 -10.25
C ASP A 61 -21.91 -3.30 -9.18
N VAL A 62 -23.05 -2.81 -8.70
CA VAL A 62 -23.16 -1.73 -7.71
C VAL A 62 -24.27 -2.08 -6.73
N PRO A 63 -24.10 -1.86 -5.41
CA PRO A 63 -25.16 -2.16 -4.45
C PRO A 63 -26.47 -1.42 -4.77
N LEU A 64 -27.61 -2.11 -4.71
CA LEU A 64 -28.92 -1.55 -5.04
C LEU A 64 -29.25 -0.31 -4.18
N ALA A 65 -28.90 -0.34 -2.89
CA ALA A 65 -29.08 0.78 -1.96
C ALA A 65 -28.44 2.10 -2.45
N VAL A 66 -27.32 2.03 -3.18
CA VAL A 66 -26.66 3.22 -3.77
C VAL A 66 -27.51 3.79 -4.91
N LEU A 67 -28.08 2.93 -5.75
CA LEU A 67 -28.98 3.33 -6.83
C LEU A 67 -30.31 3.88 -6.28
N GLU A 68 -30.83 3.30 -5.21
CA GLU A 68 -32.05 3.75 -4.53
C GLU A 68 -31.86 5.09 -3.81
N GLY A 69 -30.62 5.43 -3.44
CA GLY A 69 -30.27 6.68 -2.77
C GLY A 69 -30.29 6.57 -1.24
N GLU A 70 -30.20 5.36 -0.71
CA GLU A 70 -30.11 5.08 0.73
C GLU A 70 -28.71 5.33 1.29
N VAL A 71 -27.71 5.47 0.41
CA VAL A 71 -26.31 5.81 0.72
C VAL A 71 -25.98 7.12 0.01
N ASP A 72 -25.11 7.95 0.61
CA ASP A 72 -24.60 9.14 -0.09
C ASP A 72 -23.79 8.69 -1.31
N ARG A 73 -24.37 8.91 -2.50
CA ARG A 73 -23.79 8.49 -3.77
C ARG A 73 -22.44 9.16 -4.05
N ARG A 74 -22.22 10.38 -3.54
CA ARG A 74 -20.96 11.11 -3.71
C ARG A 74 -19.87 10.51 -2.83
N GLU A 75 -20.22 10.16 -1.59
CA GLU A 75 -19.34 9.41 -0.69
C GLU A 75 -18.99 8.05 -1.30
N PHE A 76 -19.98 7.31 -1.82
CA PHE A 76 -19.75 6.02 -2.49
C PHE A 76 -18.75 6.09 -3.64
N LEU A 77 -18.87 7.07 -4.57
CA LEU A 77 -17.88 7.20 -5.65
C LEU A 77 -16.48 7.58 -5.15
N THR A 78 -16.42 8.34 -4.06
CA THR A 78 -15.14 8.72 -3.44
C THR A 78 -14.50 7.50 -2.77
N ASP A 79 -15.30 6.64 -2.13
CA ASP A 79 -14.88 5.38 -1.52
C ASP A 79 -14.53 4.28 -2.56
N VAL A 80 -15.15 4.33 -3.74
CA VAL A 80 -14.82 3.44 -4.87
C VAL A 80 -13.40 3.71 -5.40
N ALA A 81 -12.86 4.91 -5.21
CA ALA A 81 -11.46 5.22 -5.55
C ALA A 81 -10.44 4.66 -4.54
N GLY A 82 -10.87 4.20 -3.36
CA GLY A 82 -9.97 3.81 -2.26
C GLY A 82 -10.17 2.42 -1.65
N ALA A 83 -11.38 1.84 -1.68
CA ALA A 83 -11.64 0.57 -0.98
C ALA A 83 -12.91 -0.20 -1.40
N ALA A 84 -13.72 0.25 -2.37
CA ALA A 84 -14.93 -0.51 -2.74
C ALA A 84 -14.56 -1.77 -3.54
N ILE A 85 -14.68 -2.93 -2.90
CA ILE A 85 -14.69 -4.23 -3.57
C ILE A 85 -15.95 -4.23 -4.44
N ALA A 86 -15.80 -4.14 -5.77
CA ALA A 86 -16.93 -4.31 -6.69
C ALA A 86 -17.65 -5.64 -6.35
N PRO A 87 -19.00 -5.71 -6.30
CA PRO A 87 -19.71 -6.91 -5.83
C PRO A 87 -19.33 -8.23 -6.55
N VAL A 88 -18.83 -8.20 -7.80
CA VAL A 88 -18.20 -9.35 -8.48
C VAL A 88 -16.92 -9.78 -7.76
N VAL A 89 -16.05 -8.84 -7.39
CA VAL A 89 -14.85 -9.12 -6.60
C VAL A 89 -15.24 -9.66 -5.21
N ALA A 90 -16.33 -9.17 -4.60
CA ALA A 90 -16.80 -9.70 -3.32
C ALA A 90 -17.31 -11.14 -3.46
N SER A 91 -18.07 -11.44 -4.50
CA SER A 91 -18.52 -12.79 -4.84
C SER A 91 -17.33 -13.74 -5.08
N ASP A 92 -16.33 -13.30 -5.83
CA ASP A 92 -15.11 -14.08 -6.10
C ASP A 92 -14.33 -14.36 -4.83
N LEU A 93 -14.20 -13.37 -3.93
CA LEU A 93 -13.56 -13.54 -2.63
C LEU A 93 -14.32 -14.53 -1.75
N ILE A 94 -15.65 -14.40 -1.63
CA ILE A 94 -16.49 -15.34 -0.88
C ILE A 94 -16.33 -16.76 -1.43
N SER A 95 -16.38 -16.90 -2.77
CA SER A 95 -16.19 -18.18 -3.46
C SER A 95 -14.81 -18.77 -3.19
N ALA A 96 -13.74 -17.96 -3.24
CA ALA A 96 -12.38 -18.37 -2.94
C ALA A 96 -12.25 -18.88 -1.49
N GLY A 97 -12.87 -18.20 -0.52
CA GLY A 97 -12.88 -18.64 0.87
C GLY A 97 -13.55 -20.00 1.05
N PHE A 98 -14.78 -20.16 0.56
CA PHE A 98 -15.47 -21.46 0.66
C PHE A 98 -14.72 -22.57 -0.10
N ALA A 99 -14.17 -22.27 -1.28
CA ALA A 99 -13.34 -23.20 -2.02
C ALA A 99 -12.13 -23.68 -1.20
N ALA A 100 -11.42 -22.76 -0.55
CA ALA A 100 -10.27 -23.09 0.28
C ALA A 100 -10.68 -23.94 1.50
N ARG A 101 -11.81 -23.64 2.13
CA ARG A 101 -12.31 -24.43 3.27
C ARG A 101 -12.75 -25.83 2.86
N LEU A 102 -13.39 -25.98 1.69
CA LEU A 102 -13.94 -27.25 1.21
C LEU A 102 -12.88 -28.16 0.59
N ARG A 103 -11.96 -27.61 -0.21
CA ARG A 103 -10.97 -28.38 -0.98
C ARG A 103 -9.57 -28.38 -0.38
N GLY A 104 -9.37 -27.60 0.68
CA GLY A 104 -8.04 -27.21 1.13
C GLY A 104 -7.49 -26.03 0.32
N GLY A 105 -6.62 -25.25 0.94
CA GLY A 105 -5.81 -24.24 0.28
C GLY A 105 -4.36 -24.71 0.09
N PRO A 106 -3.45 -23.81 -0.29
CA PRO A 106 -2.03 -24.10 -0.38
C PRO A 106 -1.47 -24.66 0.94
N SER A 107 -0.49 -25.53 0.85
CA SER A 107 0.36 -25.97 1.95
C SER A 107 1.22 -24.82 2.49
N ALA A 108 1.81 -25.00 3.68
CA ALA A 108 2.72 -24.01 4.26
C ALA A 108 3.88 -23.67 3.32
N ASP A 109 4.48 -24.66 2.67
CA ASP A 109 5.62 -24.44 1.76
C ASP A 109 5.19 -23.68 0.48
N GLU A 110 4.01 -23.99 -0.05
CA GLU A 110 3.45 -23.24 -1.19
C GLU A 110 3.12 -21.79 -0.81
N TRP A 111 2.65 -21.56 0.42
CA TRP A 111 2.47 -20.21 0.95
C TRP A 111 3.79 -19.45 1.07
N GLU A 112 4.86 -20.08 1.54
CA GLU A 112 6.19 -19.46 1.60
C GLU A 112 6.73 -19.11 0.20
N ALA A 113 6.53 -20.00 -0.78
CA ALA A 113 6.88 -19.73 -2.17
C ALA A 113 6.10 -18.54 -2.76
N LYS A 114 4.80 -18.44 -2.44
CA LYS A 114 3.96 -17.29 -2.81
C LYS A 114 4.47 -16.00 -2.17
N LEU A 115 4.78 -16.00 -0.88
CA LEU A 115 5.32 -14.84 -0.18
C LEU A 115 6.63 -14.37 -0.83
N THR A 116 7.54 -15.29 -1.12
CA THR A 116 8.79 -14.97 -1.84
C THR A 116 8.52 -14.29 -3.18
N THR A 117 7.55 -14.81 -3.93
CA THR A 117 7.12 -14.22 -5.21
C THR A 117 6.54 -12.82 -5.03
N TYR A 118 5.68 -12.60 -4.03
CA TYR A 118 5.13 -11.28 -3.73
C TYR A 118 6.20 -10.27 -3.35
N GLY A 119 7.22 -10.68 -2.59
CA GLY A 119 8.37 -9.84 -2.25
C GLY A 119 9.03 -9.26 -3.50
N THR A 120 9.31 -10.09 -4.51
CA THR A 120 9.91 -9.65 -5.77
C THR A 120 8.93 -8.83 -6.61
N GLN A 121 7.69 -9.30 -6.79
CA GLN A 121 6.70 -8.62 -7.64
C GLN A 121 6.28 -7.25 -7.11
N TYR A 122 6.29 -7.04 -5.79
CA TYR A 122 6.00 -5.75 -5.18
C TYR A 122 6.94 -4.63 -5.66
N MET A 123 8.15 -4.97 -6.11
CA MET A 123 9.14 -4.01 -6.58
C MET A 123 8.70 -3.30 -7.88
N SER A 124 7.87 -3.95 -8.70
CA SER A 124 7.43 -3.46 -10.01
C SER A 124 5.92 -3.23 -10.14
N MET A 125 5.10 -3.88 -9.31
CA MET A 125 3.63 -3.77 -9.37
C MET A 125 3.09 -2.48 -8.74
N GLY A 126 1.94 -2.03 -9.27
CA GLY A 126 1.15 -0.94 -8.68
C GLY A 126 0.38 -1.37 -7.43
N ALA A 127 0.09 -0.43 -6.53
CA ALA A 127 -0.58 -0.70 -5.25
C ALA A 127 -1.94 -1.39 -5.42
N ALA A 128 -2.74 -0.96 -6.42
CA ALA A 128 -4.05 -1.55 -6.69
C ALA A 128 -3.96 -3.02 -7.12
N ASP A 129 -2.93 -3.41 -7.88
CA ASP A 129 -2.77 -4.79 -8.33
C ASP A 129 -2.37 -5.71 -7.18
N ILE A 130 -1.48 -5.22 -6.31
CA ILE A 130 -1.08 -5.93 -5.08
C ILE A 130 -2.30 -6.10 -4.17
N GLN A 131 -3.08 -5.03 -3.96
CA GLN A 131 -4.26 -5.06 -3.12
C GLN A 131 -5.27 -6.11 -3.59
N ARG A 132 -5.57 -6.14 -4.90
CA ARG A 132 -6.49 -7.14 -5.47
C ARG A 132 -5.99 -8.57 -5.27
N ARG A 133 -4.71 -8.84 -5.56
CA ARG A 133 -4.14 -10.20 -5.40
C ARG A 133 -4.11 -10.64 -3.94
N VAL A 134 -3.55 -9.81 -3.06
CA VAL A 134 -3.37 -10.13 -1.64
C VAL A 134 -4.73 -10.27 -0.92
N SER A 135 -5.79 -9.58 -1.36
CA SER A 135 -7.14 -9.78 -0.80
C SER A 135 -7.62 -11.22 -0.94
N GLY A 136 -7.44 -11.83 -2.12
CA GLY A 136 -7.81 -13.24 -2.35
C GLY A 136 -6.96 -14.20 -1.54
N GLU A 137 -5.67 -13.91 -1.39
CA GLU A 137 -4.78 -14.72 -0.55
C GLU A 137 -5.16 -14.66 0.93
N LEU A 138 -5.52 -13.48 1.43
CA LEU A 138 -5.97 -13.28 2.81
C LEU A 138 -7.25 -14.08 3.11
N VAL A 139 -8.23 -14.05 2.20
CA VAL A 139 -9.45 -14.85 2.35
C VAL A 139 -9.16 -16.35 2.29
N THR A 140 -8.20 -16.77 1.47
CA THR A 140 -7.79 -18.18 1.37
C THR A 140 -7.10 -18.65 2.65
N VAL A 141 -6.05 -17.94 3.10
CA VAL A 141 -5.27 -18.35 4.30
C VAL A 141 -6.12 -18.29 5.57
N GLN A 142 -7.09 -17.37 5.65
CA GLN A 142 -8.01 -17.26 6.78
C GLN A 142 -8.75 -18.58 7.07
N GLN A 143 -9.06 -19.36 6.03
CA GLN A 143 -9.77 -20.64 6.15
C GLN A 143 -8.90 -21.81 6.61
N GLN A 144 -7.59 -21.57 6.75
CA GLN A 144 -6.58 -22.57 7.08
C GLN A 144 -5.90 -22.33 8.44
N LEU A 145 -6.33 -21.31 9.19
CA LEU A 145 -5.69 -20.91 10.46
C LEU A 145 -5.88 -21.90 11.62
N ASP A 146 -6.55 -23.03 11.36
CA ASP A 146 -6.51 -24.22 12.22
C ASP A 146 -5.07 -24.81 12.30
N ASP A 147 -4.20 -24.55 11.30
CA ASP A 147 -2.76 -24.82 11.37
C ASP A 147 -2.02 -23.58 11.91
N PRO A 148 -1.46 -23.62 13.13
CA PRO A 148 -0.80 -22.46 13.73
C PRO A 148 0.36 -21.88 12.91
N ARG A 149 1.01 -22.70 12.06
CA ARG A 149 2.11 -22.24 11.21
C ARG A 149 1.66 -21.19 10.19
N LEU A 150 0.38 -21.24 9.79
CA LEU A 150 -0.17 -20.33 8.78
C LEU A 150 -0.49 -18.94 9.31
N TRP A 151 -0.52 -18.73 10.63
CA TRP A 151 -0.58 -17.39 11.22
C TRP A 151 0.63 -16.52 10.85
N SER A 152 1.81 -17.15 10.71
CA SER A 152 3.01 -16.45 10.22
C SER A 152 2.82 -15.99 8.77
N VAL A 153 2.19 -16.80 7.92
CA VAL A 153 1.89 -16.44 6.53
C VAL A 153 0.87 -15.31 6.49
N ALA A 154 -0.24 -15.45 7.22
CA ALA A 154 -1.31 -14.47 7.29
C ALA A 154 -0.79 -13.10 7.74
N SER A 155 0.04 -13.04 8.79
CA SER A 155 0.61 -11.80 9.28
C SER A 155 1.49 -11.07 8.25
N ARG A 156 2.27 -11.80 7.45
CA ARG A 156 3.08 -11.24 6.36
C ARG A 156 2.23 -10.74 5.19
N LEU A 157 1.17 -11.47 4.82
CA LEU A 157 0.19 -11.02 3.83
C LEU A 157 -0.56 -9.75 4.31
N MET A 158 -0.96 -9.69 5.58
CA MET A 158 -1.59 -8.51 6.18
C MET A 158 -0.64 -7.30 6.16
N THR A 159 0.64 -7.53 6.45
CA THR A 159 1.68 -6.48 6.37
C THR A 159 1.84 -5.95 4.94
N LEU A 160 1.82 -6.84 3.94
CA LEU A 160 1.88 -6.46 2.53
C LEU A 160 0.62 -5.68 2.11
N TYR A 161 -0.55 -6.12 2.56
CA TYR A 161 -1.83 -5.47 2.30
C TYR A 161 -1.91 -4.07 2.92
N ALA A 162 -1.42 -3.88 4.14
CA ALA A 162 -1.37 -2.58 4.80
C ALA A 162 -0.66 -1.51 3.95
N LYS A 163 0.40 -1.91 3.21
CA LYS A 163 1.19 -1.02 2.35
C LYS A 163 0.48 -0.56 1.08
N THR A 164 -0.70 -1.09 0.76
CA THR A 164 -1.44 -0.68 -0.44
C THR A 164 -2.38 0.49 -0.18
N PHE A 165 -2.66 0.84 1.09
CA PHE A 165 -3.55 1.93 1.43
C PHE A 165 -2.88 3.31 1.25
N PRO A 166 -3.54 4.26 0.56
CA PRO A 166 -3.06 5.64 0.48
C PRO A 166 -3.23 6.38 1.83
N GLY A 167 -2.37 7.37 2.10
CA GLY A 167 -2.25 8.00 3.43
C GLY A 167 -3.40 8.89 3.88
N ALA A 168 -4.37 9.21 3.01
CA ALA A 168 -5.64 9.78 3.46
C ALA A 168 -6.40 8.81 4.39
N ASP A 169 -6.11 7.51 4.30
CA ASP A 169 -6.61 6.42 5.13
C ASP A 169 -5.53 5.87 6.10
N GLY A 170 -4.65 6.72 6.65
CA GLY A 170 -3.58 6.30 7.57
C GLY A 170 -4.07 5.44 8.75
N SER A 171 -5.34 5.62 9.18
CA SER A 171 -6.01 4.78 10.16
C SER A 171 -6.22 3.33 9.70
N LYS A 172 -6.54 3.10 8.41
CA LYS A 172 -6.72 1.76 7.83
C LYS A 172 -5.39 1.01 7.75
N ALA A 173 -4.33 1.66 7.28
CA ALA A 173 -3.00 1.05 7.26
C ALA A 173 -2.53 0.64 8.67
N VAL A 174 -2.70 1.54 9.66
CA VAL A 174 -2.38 1.25 11.06
C VAL A 174 -3.22 0.08 11.61
N HIS A 175 -4.51 0.00 11.27
CA HIS A 175 -5.36 -1.12 11.66
C HIS A 175 -4.81 -2.46 11.14
N TRP A 176 -4.45 -2.53 9.86
CA TRP A 176 -3.87 -3.73 9.27
C TRP A 176 -2.51 -4.10 9.87
N TYR A 177 -1.64 -3.13 10.15
CA TYR A 177 -0.36 -3.41 10.83
C TYR A 177 -0.54 -3.96 12.25
N ARG A 178 -1.53 -3.45 13.00
CA ARG A 178 -1.85 -3.98 14.34
C ARG A 178 -2.38 -5.40 14.25
N MET A 179 -3.31 -5.65 13.32
CA MET A 179 -3.85 -6.99 13.10
C MET A 179 -2.77 -7.97 12.64
N ALA A 180 -1.84 -7.54 11.77
CA ALA A 180 -0.68 -8.32 11.38
C ALA A 180 0.19 -8.67 12.59
N ALA A 181 0.44 -7.73 13.50
CA ALA A 181 1.22 -7.99 14.70
C ALA A 181 0.55 -9.03 15.62
N THR A 182 -0.78 -8.94 15.81
CA THR A 182 -1.57 -9.96 16.54
C THR A 182 -1.47 -11.32 15.86
N ALA A 183 -1.68 -11.39 14.55
CA ALA A 183 -1.54 -12.62 13.78
C ALA A 183 -0.11 -13.20 13.89
N ALA A 184 0.92 -12.36 13.95
CA ALA A 184 2.28 -12.83 14.14
C ALA A 184 2.47 -13.43 15.54
N ASP A 185 1.82 -12.89 16.57
CA ASP A 185 1.87 -13.44 17.92
C ASP A 185 1.19 -14.81 18.00
N GLU A 186 0.04 -15.00 17.33
CA GLU A 186 -0.66 -16.29 17.23
C GLU A 186 0.20 -17.39 16.58
N SER A 187 1.17 -17.00 15.74
CA SER A 187 2.07 -17.98 15.10
C SER A 187 3.10 -18.60 16.06
N GLY A 188 3.36 -17.99 17.21
CA GLY A 188 4.43 -18.38 18.13
C GLY A 188 5.85 -18.27 17.55
N ASN A 189 6.01 -17.69 16.34
CA ASN A 189 7.30 -17.57 15.67
C ASN A 189 7.90 -16.18 15.88
N ASP A 190 8.94 -16.09 16.72
CA ASP A 190 9.62 -14.83 17.05
C ASP A 190 10.21 -14.13 15.82
N GLU A 191 10.68 -14.86 14.82
CA GLU A 191 11.17 -14.25 13.57
C GLU A 191 10.05 -13.51 12.84
N ALA A 192 8.87 -14.12 12.73
CA ALA A 192 7.70 -13.48 12.13
C ALA A 192 7.23 -12.28 12.97
N ARG A 193 7.21 -12.42 14.30
CA ARG A 193 6.81 -11.36 15.24
C ARG A 193 7.71 -10.13 15.15
N VAL A 194 9.03 -10.31 15.07
CA VAL A 194 10.00 -9.22 14.89
C VAL A 194 9.91 -8.65 13.49
N TRP A 195 9.79 -9.50 12.47
CA TRP A 195 9.69 -9.08 11.07
C TRP A 195 8.48 -8.17 10.84
N VAL A 196 7.28 -8.61 11.22
CA VAL A 196 6.03 -7.86 10.98
C VAL A 196 6.07 -6.48 11.63
N ARG A 197 6.50 -6.43 12.89
CA ARG A 197 6.59 -5.18 13.66
C ARG A 197 7.66 -4.24 13.11
N GLY A 198 8.83 -4.76 12.77
CA GLY A 198 9.88 -3.98 12.14
C GLY A 198 9.45 -3.40 10.79
N ARG A 199 8.74 -4.19 9.98
CA ARG A 199 8.19 -3.76 8.68
C ARG A 199 7.15 -2.66 8.80
N ALA A 200 6.27 -2.76 9.79
CA ALA A 200 5.31 -1.71 10.08
C ALA A 200 6.02 -0.44 10.60
N ALA A 201 6.99 -0.59 11.50
CA ALA A 201 7.74 0.53 12.07
C ALA A 201 8.50 1.33 11.01
N ILE A 202 9.20 0.67 10.08
CA ILE A 202 9.88 1.39 8.99
C ILE A 202 8.88 2.08 8.07
N ALA A 203 7.78 1.43 7.68
CA ALA A 203 6.79 2.05 6.79
C ALA A 203 6.22 3.34 7.41
N LEU A 204 5.78 3.27 8.67
CA LEU A 204 5.14 4.39 9.36
C LEU A 204 6.14 5.49 9.78
N GLY A 205 7.34 5.11 10.20
CA GLY A 205 8.39 6.04 10.64
C GLY A 205 9.11 6.73 9.49
N TYR A 206 9.43 5.99 8.42
CA TYR A 206 10.08 6.54 7.22
C TYR A 206 9.18 7.60 6.54
N GLU A 207 7.89 7.30 6.39
CA GLU A 207 6.91 8.20 5.78
C GLU A 207 6.50 9.38 6.66
N GLY A 208 6.66 9.25 7.99
CA GLY A 208 6.08 10.20 8.93
C GLY A 208 4.57 10.03 9.13
N ALA A 209 3.98 8.94 8.63
CA ALA A 209 2.53 8.74 8.62
C ALA A 209 1.93 8.48 10.01
N SER A 210 2.66 7.81 10.91
CA SER A 210 2.21 7.59 12.30
C SER A 210 3.37 7.30 13.25
N LEU A 211 4.02 8.36 13.73
CA LEU A 211 5.24 8.25 14.53
C LEU A 211 5.04 7.47 15.85
N GLY A 212 3.92 7.71 16.55
CA GLY A 212 3.65 7.02 17.82
C GLY A 212 3.44 5.52 17.65
N VAL A 213 2.77 5.09 16.56
CA VAL A 213 2.59 3.67 16.26
C VAL A 213 3.91 3.04 15.80
N ALA A 214 4.70 3.77 15.02
CA ALA A 214 6.03 3.32 14.60
C ALA A 214 6.93 3.02 15.82
N ASP A 215 6.96 3.90 16.83
CA ASP A 215 7.73 3.69 18.05
C ASP A 215 7.27 2.45 18.82
N VAL A 216 5.96 2.32 19.04
CA VAL A 216 5.40 1.17 19.78
C VAL A 216 5.77 -0.14 19.11
N LEU A 217 5.62 -0.24 17.78
CA LEU A 217 5.94 -1.47 17.05
C LEU A 217 7.45 -1.73 17.02
N ALA A 218 8.28 -0.68 16.87
CA ALA A 218 9.73 -0.83 16.95
C ALA A 218 10.19 -1.34 18.32
N ASP A 219 9.66 -0.76 19.41
CA ASP A 219 10.00 -1.16 20.77
C ASP A 219 9.58 -2.59 21.08
N GLN A 220 8.39 -3.00 20.62
CA GLN A 220 7.98 -4.40 20.72
C GLN A 220 8.92 -5.34 19.95
N ALA A 221 9.30 -5.01 18.71
CA ALA A 221 10.23 -5.82 17.93
C ALA A 221 11.59 -5.97 18.64
N MET A 222 12.11 -4.86 19.16
CA MET A 222 13.38 -4.81 19.88
C MET A 222 13.34 -5.57 21.21
N ALA A 223 12.17 -5.65 21.87
CA ALA A 223 11.98 -6.41 23.10
C ALA A 223 11.83 -7.93 22.87
N ILE A 224 11.37 -8.35 21.68
CA ILE A 224 11.20 -9.77 21.35
C ILE A 224 12.55 -10.43 21.06
N SER A 225 13.43 -9.80 20.28
CA SER A 225 14.73 -10.36 19.98
C SER A 225 15.80 -9.32 19.69
N GLU A 226 16.99 -9.52 20.25
CA GLU A 226 18.19 -8.75 19.92
C GLU A 226 19.03 -9.39 18.80
N ARG A 227 18.65 -10.58 18.31
CA ARG A 227 19.37 -11.25 17.24
C ARG A 227 19.33 -10.40 15.96
N PRO A 228 20.48 -10.09 15.32
CA PRO A 228 20.49 -9.38 14.06
C PRO A 228 19.60 -10.07 13.02
N SER A 229 18.63 -9.33 12.50
CA SER A 229 17.63 -9.79 11.53
C SER A 229 17.12 -8.60 10.73
N LEU A 230 16.52 -8.86 9.57
CA LEU A 230 15.89 -7.81 8.77
C LEU A 230 14.71 -7.15 9.51
N GLY A 231 14.00 -7.90 10.35
CA GLY A 231 12.95 -7.33 11.21
C GLY A 231 13.51 -6.32 12.20
N LEU A 232 14.58 -6.70 12.93
CA LEU A 232 15.22 -5.80 13.89
C LEU A 232 15.85 -4.57 13.21
N LEU A 233 16.46 -4.75 12.04
CA LEU A 233 16.99 -3.65 11.23
C LEU A 233 15.89 -2.63 10.89
N ASN A 234 14.76 -3.10 10.37
CA ASN A 234 13.64 -2.23 10.00
C ASN A 234 13.02 -1.55 11.22
N ALA A 235 12.91 -2.24 12.35
CA ALA A 235 12.44 -1.64 13.61
C ALA A 235 13.33 -0.47 14.05
N VAL A 236 14.65 -0.69 14.11
CA VAL A 236 15.63 0.32 14.52
C VAL A 236 15.65 1.51 13.55
N MET A 237 15.63 1.25 12.24
CA MET A 237 15.61 2.31 11.23
C MET A 237 14.30 3.10 11.26
N GLY A 238 13.15 2.44 11.41
CA GLY A 238 11.85 3.11 11.55
C GLY A 238 11.82 4.07 12.74
N LYS A 239 12.35 3.62 13.88
CA LYS A 239 12.49 4.46 15.08
C LYS A 239 13.50 5.60 14.88
N ALA A 240 14.59 5.38 14.14
CA ALA A 240 15.53 6.44 13.78
C ALA A 240 14.86 7.56 12.96
N HIS A 241 14.04 7.20 11.96
CA HIS A 241 13.29 8.18 11.17
C HIS A 241 12.26 8.93 12.02
N ALA A 242 11.55 8.24 12.92
CA ALA A 242 10.63 8.89 13.83
C ALA A 242 11.32 9.90 14.77
N ALA A 243 12.52 9.58 15.27
CA ALA A 243 13.33 10.50 16.05
C ALA A 243 13.78 11.72 15.22
N ALA A 244 14.24 11.50 13.98
CA ALA A 244 14.66 12.60 13.09
C ALA A 244 13.53 13.57 12.76
N ILE A 245 12.31 13.07 12.48
CA ILE A 245 11.14 13.93 12.22
C ILE A 245 10.79 14.79 13.44
N ARG A 246 10.99 14.26 14.66
CA ARG A 246 10.77 15.01 15.92
C ARG A 246 11.91 15.96 16.28
N GLY A 247 12.98 16.02 15.48
CA GLY A 247 14.16 16.83 15.76
C GLY A 247 15.11 16.24 16.81
N ASP A 248 14.92 14.99 17.25
CA ASP A 248 15.84 14.31 18.16
C ASP A 248 17.03 13.73 17.39
N ARG A 249 17.97 14.61 17.05
CA ARG A 249 19.18 14.28 16.29
C ARG A 249 20.03 13.20 16.97
N ALA A 250 20.19 13.28 18.29
CA ALA A 250 21.06 12.38 19.03
C ALA A 250 20.54 10.94 18.96
N THR A 251 19.24 10.75 19.24
CA THR A 251 18.61 9.43 19.15
C THR A 251 18.59 8.91 17.72
N ALA A 252 18.28 9.77 16.74
CA ALA A 252 18.26 9.37 15.33
C ALA A 252 19.61 8.83 14.85
N LEU A 253 20.71 9.53 15.15
CA LEU A 253 22.05 9.10 14.76
C LEU A 253 22.51 7.84 15.50
N HIS A 254 22.20 7.73 16.79
CA HIS A 254 22.54 6.52 17.57
C HIS A 254 21.80 5.28 17.02
N LEU A 255 20.51 5.41 16.71
CA LEU A 255 19.73 4.33 16.11
C LEU A 255 20.20 4.00 14.69
N ALA A 256 20.55 4.99 13.88
CA ALA A 256 21.11 4.77 12.53
C ALA A 256 22.42 3.97 12.59
N ASP A 257 23.28 4.29 13.57
CA ASP A 257 24.54 3.61 13.80
C ASP A 257 24.33 2.15 14.25
N ARG A 258 23.37 1.92 15.13
CA ARG A 258 22.91 0.56 15.48
C ARG A 258 22.36 -0.18 14.25
N GLY A 259 21.57 0.49 13.42
CA GLY A 259 21.01 -0.05 12.18
C GLY A 259 22.10 -0.54 11.24
N ARG A 260 23.16 0.25 11.02
CA ARG A 260 24.33 -0.16 10.23
C ARG A 260 24.99 -1.44 10.77
N ARG A 261 25.24 -1.52 12.09
CA ARG A 261 25.81 -2.74 12.70
C ARG A 261 24.94 -3.98 12.51
N ILE A 262 23.61 -3.83 12.56
CA ILE A 262 22.68 -4.94 12.29
C ILE A 262 22.75 -5.33 10.82
N PHE A 263 22.77 -4.34 9.92
CA PHE A 263 22.88 -4.56 8.49
C PHE A 263 24.16 -5.32 8.11
N ASP A 264 25.31 -5.00 8.71
CA ASP A 264 26.57 -5.72 8.48
C ASP A 264 26.51 -7.22 8.81
N ARG A 265 25.51 -7.64 9.61
CA ARG A 265 25.32 -9.04 10.04
C ARG A 265 24.15 -9.73 9.35
N ALA A 266 23.11 -9.00 8.97
CA ALA A 266 21.83 -9.55 8.51
C ALA A 266 21.30 -8.93 7.21
N GLY A 267 22.04 -8.00 6.60
CA GLY A 267 21.70 -7.38 5.33
C GLY A 267 21.62 -8.40 4.19
N SER A 268 20.77 -8.14 3.21
CA SER A 268 20.49 -9.05 2.10
C SER A 268 20.97 -8.42 0.79
N TYR A 269 22.29 -8.30 0.65
CA TYR A 269 22.98 -7.54 -0.40
C TYR A 269 22.51 -7.84 -1.83
N GLU A 270 22.33 -9.13 -2.17
CA GLU A 270 22.05 -9.57 -3.54
C GLU A 270 20.55 -9.61 -3.90
N GLN A 271 19.66 -9.35 -2.93
CA GLN A 271 18.22 -9.57 -3.11
C GLN A 271 17.47 -8.28 -3.45
N THR A 272 16.89 -8.24 -4.65
CA THR A 272 15.93 -7.21 -5.05
C THR A 272 14.51 -7.68 -4.75
N SER A 273 14.12 -7.57 -3.49
CA SER A 273 12.80 -7.94 -2.98
C SER A 273 12.31 -6.90 -2.00
N ASP A 274 11.00 -6.72 -1.89
CA ASP A 274 10.42 -5.91 -0.82
C ASP A 274 10.83 -6.42 0.55
N TYR A 275 11.04 -7.73 0.72
CA TYR A 275 11.40 -8.35 2.00
C TYR A 275 12.89 -8.26 2.33
N ALA A 276 13.69 -7.74 1.40
CA ALA A 276 15.12 -7.59 1.48
C ALA A 276 15.51 -6.13 1.79
N VAL A 277 16.66 -5.97 2.45
CA VAL A 277 17.39 -4.71 2.53
C VAL A 277 18.76 -4.95 1.90
N PRO A 278 18.91 -4.73 0.58
CA PRO A 278 20.21 -4.66 -0.08
C PRO A 278 20.95 -3.37 0.27
N TRP A 279 22.24 -3.29 -0.06
CA TRP A 279 23.09 -2.14 0.28
C TRP A 279 22.54 -0.82 -0.24
N TRP A 280 22.05 -0.79 -1.48
CA TRP A 280 21.42 0.42 -2.03
C TRP A 280 20.20 0.86 -1.20
N ARG A 281 19.39 -0.07 -0.68
CA ARG A 281 18.20 0.25 0.11
C ARG A 281 18.56 0.76 1.49
N MET A 282 19.59 0.19 2.12
CA MET A 282 20.12 0.73 3.37
C MET A 282 20.57 2.19 3.19
N ASN A 283 21.22 2.49 2.07
CA ASN A 283 21.63 3.86 1.75
C ASN A 283 20.46 4.78 1.39
N VAL A 284 19.35 4.27 0.83
CA VAL A 284 18.09 5.03 0.69
C VAL A 284 17.55 5.43 2.06
N PHE A 285 17.57 4.54 3.06
CA PHE A 285 17.17 4.87 4.44
C PHE A 285 18.05 5.97 5.03
N LEU A 286 19.37 5.80 4.95
CA LEU A 286 20.33 6.79 5.47
C LEU A 286 20.21 8.13 4.75
N SER A 287 20.01 8.12 3.44
CA SER A 287 19.87 9.34 2.63
C SER A 287 18.73 10.23 3.12
N LEU A 288 17.52 9.68 3.31
CA LEU A 288 16.40 10.47 3.82
C LEU A 288 16.60 10.90 5.27
N LEU A 289 17.14 10.00 6.09
CA LEU A 289 17.38 10.29 7.50
C LEU A 289 18.33 11.48 7.66
N LEU A 290 19.45 11.46 6.94
CA LEU A 290 20.48 12.50 7.00
C LEU A 290 19.99 13.80 6.35
N ALA A 291 19.21 13.73 5.27
CA ALA A 291 18.55 14.91 4.70
C ALA A 291 17.63 15.60 5.72
N ARG A 292 16.79 14.85 6.45
CA ARG A 292 15.93 15.40 7.52
C ARG A 292 16.73 16.04 8.65
N LEU A 293 17.89 15.47 8.98
CA LEU A 293 18.79 16.01 10.00
C LEU A 293 19.63 17.20 9.49
N GLY A 294 19.55 17.57 8.21
CA GLY A 294 20.39 18.61 7.63
C GLY A 294 21.88 18.24 7.56
N ASP A 295 22.22 16.95 7.57
CA ASP A 295 23.58 16.47 7.34
C ASP A 295 23.82 16.31 5.82
N GLU A 296 24.19 17.42 5.17
CA GLU A 296 24.37 17.48 3.72
C GLU A 296 25.42 16.48 3.23
N ARG A 297 26.59 16.46 3.87
CA ARG A 297 27.68 15.57 3.47
C ARG A 297 27.27 14.11 3.58
N GLY A 298 26.71 13.70 4.71
CA GLY A 298 26.27 12.32 4.91
C GLY A 298 25.13 11.93 3.97
N ALA A 299 24.20 12.84 3.70
CA ALA A 299 23.09 12.60 2.78
C ALA A 299 23.60 12.38 1.35
N VAL A 300 24.54 13.18 0.86
CA VAL A 300 25.15 13.03 -0.47
C VAL A 300 25.94 11.73 -0.58
N GLU A 301 26.76 11.40 0.43
CA GLU A 301 27.52 10.14 0.45
C GLU A 301 26.59 8.91 0.39
N ALA A 302 25.47 8.93 1.12
CA ALA A 302 24.46 7.89 1.06
C ALA A 302 23.72 7.84 -0.29
N GLN A 303 23.37 8.99 -0.88
CA GLN A 303 22.74 9.05 -2.22
C GLN A 303 23.64 8.43 -3.29
N GLU A 304 24.92 8.81 -3.31
CA GLU A 304 25.87 8.27 -4.29
C GLU A 304 26.12 6.78 -4.07
N SER A 305 26.20 6.32 -2.83
CA SER A 305 26.33 4.90 -2.50
C SER A 305 25.12 4.10 -2.96
N ALA A 306 23.91 4.61 -2.74
CA ALA A 306 22.68 3.98 -3.24
C ALA A 306 22.66 3.91 -4.77
N ARG A 307 23.00 5.01 -5.44
CA ARG A 307 22.92 5.13 -6.91
C ARG A 307 23.87 4.19 -7.65
N ARG A 308 25.03 3.85 -7.06
CA ARG A 308 26.00 2.91 -7.66
C ARG A 308 25.45 1.50 -7.85
N GLU A 309 24.51 1.08 -6.99
CA GLU A 309 24.02 -0.29 -6.96
C GLU A 309 22.51 -0.41 -7.19
N LEU A 310 21.78 0.71 -7.24
CA LEU A 310 20.35 0.70 -7.49
C LEU A 310 20.05 0.18 -8.92
N PRO A 311 19.23 -0.89 -9.08
CA PRO A 311 18.83 -1.37 -10.39
C PRO A 311 18.07 -0.33 -11.22
N ALA A 312 18.39 -0.22 -12.51
CA ALA A 312 17.79 0.75 -13.42
C ALA A 312 16.28 0.53 -13.64
N GLU A 313 15.82 -0.71 -13.48
CA GLU A 313 14.42 -1.12 -13.61
C GLU A 313 13.54 -0.62 -12.44
N LEU A 314 14.13 0.04 -11.44
CA LEU A 314 13.47 0.54 -10.24
C LEU A 314 13.41 2.08 -10.18
N PRO A 315 12.81 2.76 -11.16
CA PRO A 315 12.84 4.22 -11.27
C PRO A 315 12.20 4.93 -10.07
N ARG A 316 11.24 4.29 -9.38
CA ARG A 316 10.62 4.82 -8.16
C ARG A 316 11.65 5.10 -7.06
N PHE A 317 12.63 4.21 -6.86
CA PHE A 317 13.65 4.39 -5.83
C PHE A 317 14.71 5.42 -6.25
N ALA A 318 14.96 5.58 -7.55
CA ALA A 318 15.77 6.67 -8.06
C ALA A 318 15.09 8.02 -7.77
N THR A 319 13.78 8.14 -8.04
CA THR A 319 12.99 9.32 -7.68
C THR A 319 13.03 9.61 -6.18
N HIS A 320 13.01 8.59 -5.30
CA HIS A 320 13.20 8.82 -3.86
C HIS A 320 14.49 9.57 -3.55
N LEU A 321 15.63 9.15 -4.13
CA LEU A 321 16.92 9.82 -3.91
C LEU A 321 16.89 11.29 -4.38
N GLU A 322 16.24 11.57 -5.51
CA GLU A 322 16.07 12.93 -6.01
C GLU A 322 15.19 13.79 -5.08
N MET A 323 14.12 13.21 -4.53
CA MET A 323 13.28 13.88 -3.53
C MET A 323 14.06 14.15 -2.23
N HIS A 324 14.93 13.23 -1.80
CA HIS A 324 15.79 13.46 -0.62
C HIS A 324 16.75 14.64 -0.85
N ARG A 325 17.27 14.79 -2.07
CA ARG A 325 18.08 15.95 -2.46
C ARG A 325 17.24 17.24 -2.46
N GLY A 326 16.02 17.21 -2.99
CA GLY A 326 15.10 18.35 -2.89
C GLY A 326 14.82 18.78 -1.44
N LEU A 327 14.59 17.82 -0.55
CA LEU A 327 14.43 18.08 0.90
C LEU A 327 15.69 18.71 1.51
N MET A 328 16.86 18.19 1.16
CA MET A 328 18.14 18.71 1.65
C MET A 328 18.37 20.16 1.21
N LEU A 329 18.07 20.49 -0.05
CA LEU A 329 18.14 21.87 -0.58
C LEU A 329 17.18 22.82 0.14
N ALA A 330 15.94 22.37 0.38
CA ALA A 330 14.98 23.15 1.14
C ALA A 330 15.47 23.43 2.56
N ARG A 331 16.00 22.41 3.25
CA ARG A 331 16.55 22.53 4.61
C ARG A 331 17.83 23.36 4.71
N SER A 332 18.61 23.49 3.63
CA SER A 332 19.79 24.37 3.61
C SER A 332 19.45 25.83 3.30
N GLY A 333 18.18 26.16 3.09
CA GLY A 333 17.67 27.52 2.93
C GLY A 333 17.17 27.86 1.53
N ASP A 334 17.32 26.97 0.55
CA ASP A 334 16.76 27.13 -0.80
C ASP A 334 15.43 26.38 -0.93
N LEU A 335 14.41 26.88 -0.23
CA LEU A 335 13.08 26.27 -0.22
C LEU A 335 12.47 26.15 -1.62
N LEU A 336 12.51 27.25 -2.39
CA LEU A 336 11.92 27.28 -3.74
C LEU A 336 12.67 26.37 -4.71
N GLY A 337 14.00 26.39 -4.69
CA GLY A 337 14.82 25.51 -5.53
C GLY A 337 14.67 24.04 -5.15
N GLY A 338 14.66 23.72 -3.84
CA GLY A 338 14.43 22.38 -3.34
C GLY A 338 13.07 21.80 -3.74
N ALA A 339 12.00 22.58 -3.58
CA ALA A 339 10.65 22.19 -3.99
C ALA A 339 10.52 22.02 -5.51
N ALA A 340 11.11 22.93 -6.30
CA ALA A 340 11.11 22.82 -7.76
C ALA A 340 11.89 21.59 -8.26
N TYR A 341 13.03 21.28 -7.62
CA TYR A 341 13.83 20.10 -7.92
C TYR A 341 13.05 18.81 -7.66
N ALA A 342 12.46 18.70 -6.47
CA ALA A 342 11.64 17.56 -6.07
C ALA A 342 10.43 17.37 -7.00
N ARG A 343 9.72 18.45 -7.34
CA ARG A 343 8.57 18.42 -8.25
C ARG A 343 8.95 17.89 -9.62
N THR A 344 10.03 18.42 -10.19
CA THR A 344 10.55 17.98 -11.50
C THR A 344 10.86 16.48 -11.50
N ALA A 345 11.48 15.98 -10.42
CA ALA A 345 11.78 14.55 -10.29
C ALA A 345 10.52 13.68 -10.16
N LEU A 346 9.51 14.16 -9.44
CA LEU A 346 8.23 13.48 -9.28
C LEU A 346 7.44 13.44 -10.59
N ASP A 347 7.37 14.56 -11.32
CA ASP A 347 6.64 14.69 -12.59
C ASP A 347 7.27 13.85 -13.71
N ALA A 348 8.58 13.57 -13.64
CA ALA A 348 9.26 12.66 -14.56
C ALA A 348 8.89 11.18 -14.33
N LEU A 349 8.35 10.82 -13.16
CA LEU A 349 7.90 9.47 -12.85
C LEU A 349 6.44 9.31 -13.32
N PRO A 350 6.05 8.17 -13.96
CA PRO A 350 4.66 7.95 -14.34
C PRO A 350 3.70 8.03 -13.13
N PRO A 351 2.52 8.68 -13.26
CA PRO A 351 1.58 8.91 -12.14
C PRO A 351 1.20 7.63 -11.37
N GLU A 352 1.07 6.50 -12.06
CA GLU A 352 0.76 5.21 -11.45
C GLU A 352 1.86 4.67 -10.52
N LYS A 353 3.07 5.24 -10.58
CA LYS A 353 4.21 4.92 -9.72
C LYS A 353 4.41 5.94 -8.58
N HIS A 354 3.58 6.99 -8.50
CA HIS A 354 3.62 7.99 -7.42
C HIS A 354 3.12 7.37 -6.10
N SER A 355 4.04 6.76 -5.37
CA SER A 355 3.75 6.14 -4.08
C SER A 355 3.24 7.16 -3.06
N LEU A 356 2.61 6.67 -2.00
CA LEU A 356 2.23 7.52 -0.86
C LEU A 356 3.45 8.23 -0.28
N THR A 357 4.54 7.49 -0.07
CA THR A 357 5.80 8.01 0.47
C THR A 357 6.31 9.20 -0.32
N LEU A 358 6.28 9.15 -1.67
CA LEU A 358 6.71 10.27 -2.52
C LEU A 358 5.80 11.49 -2.36
N ARG A 359 4.49 11.29 -2.24
CA ARG A 359 3.52 12.38 -2.03
C ARG A 359 3.66 13.04 -0.66
N LEU A 360 3.81 12.25 0.40
CA LEU A 360 4.05 12.77 1.75
C LEU A 360 5.38 13.52 1.82
N LEU A 361 6.42 13.00 1.17
CA LEU A 361 7.71 13.68 1.11
C LEU A 361 7.64 14.98 0.30
N MET A 362 6.89 15.04 -0.80
CA MET A 362 6.66 16.30 -1.52
C MET A 362 6.01 17.34 -0.60
N ALA A 363 4.98 16.95 0.16
CA ALA A 363 4.33 17.84 1.11
C ALA A 363 5.27 18.29 2.25
N GLU A 364 6.13 17.39 2.74
CA GLU A 364 7.19 17.74 3.72
C GLU A 364 8.15 18.78 3.17
N ILE A 365 8.58 18.64 1.90
CA ILE A 365 9.50 19.57 1.24
C ILE A 365 8.87 20.95 1.08
N GLU A 366 7.58 21.03 0.74
CA GLU A 366 6.86 22.30 0.59
C GLU A 366 6.62 23.04 1.90
N GLN A 367 6.69 22.33 3.04
CA GLN A 367 6.43 22.87 4.37
C GLN A 367 7.70 23.12 5.20
N THR A 368 8.85 22.63 4.72
CA THR A 368 10.18 22.85 5.32
C THR A 368 10.53 24.33 5.26
#